data_AF-A0A0C2FKU5-F1
#
_entry.id   AF-A0A0C2FKU5-F1
#
_cell.length_a   1.000
_cell.length_b   1.000
_cell.length_c   1.000
_cell.angle_alpha   90.00
_cell.angle_beta   90.00
_cell.angle_gamma   90.00
#
_symmetry.space_group_name_H-M   'P 1'
#
loop_
_entity.id
_entity.type
_entity.pdbx_description
1 polymer ?
#
loop_
_entity_poly.entity_id
_entity_poly.type
_entity_poly.pdbx_seq_one_letter_code
_entity_poly.pdbx_strand_id
1 'polypeptide(L)'
;LQEIILIIVKAFFSSEYPNFYDHVYSLTKPSVLYLDQKEKFISLLDKFLSSTHIPNYVVAGFAKRLSRMLLLAPVDAQEPVLGLIRNLLTRHPNVSCLIHRDVPETLSSDPYDENEPSLSKCNALSSSLWEIKSLQKHWHQNVAKRASFVDKKLQQVRFPFQAIQ
;
A
#
# COMPACT_ATOMS: atom_id res chain seq x y z
N LEU A 1 19.29 4.21 2.12
CA LEU A 1 18.85 2.84 2.47
C LEU A 1 19.07 2.52 3.94
N GLN A 2 20.29 2.69 4.47
CA GLN A 2 20.53 2.63 5.92
C GLN A 2 19.60 3.59 6.68
N GLU A 3 19.40 4.81 6.20
CA GLU A 3 18.45 5.76 6.81
C GLU A 3 17.00 5.27 6.77
N ILE A 4 16.52 4.75 5.64
CA ILE A 4 15.13 4.25 5.51
C ILE A 4 14.89 3.07 6.46
N ILE A 5 15.80 2.11 6.48
CA ILE A 5 15.73 0.94 7.37
C ILE A 5 15.84 1.41 8.84
N LEU A 6 16.77 2.33 9.14
CA LEU A 6 16.95 2.87 10.48
C LEU A 6 15.71 3.65 10.93
N ILE A 7 15.03 4.37 10.05
CA ILE A 7 13.80 5.11 10.35
C ILE A 7 12.66 4.14 10.63
N ILE A 8 12.44 3.15 9.76
CA ILE A 8 11.38 2.14 10.00
C ILE A 8 11.66 1.36 11.29
N VAL A 9 12.92 1.00 11.55
CA VAL A 9 13.33 0.31 12.78
C VAL A 9 13.16 1.22 13.99
N LYS A 10 13.70 2.44 13.98
CA LYS A 10 13.57 3.40 15.10
C LYS A 10 12.11 3.62 15.45
N ALA A 11 11.25 3.77 14.46
CA ALA A 11 9.85 4.02 14.68
C ALA A 11 9.05 2.78 15.12
N PHE A 12 9.53 1.57 14.80
CA PHE A 12 9.00 0.35 15.41
C PHE A 12 9.20 0.33 16.94
N PHE A 13 10.21 1.05 17.44
CA PHE A 13 10.60 1.09 18.84
C PHE A 13 10.37 2.43 19.54
N SER A 14 9.94 3.49 18.82
CA SER A 14 9.75 4.84 19.34
C SER A 14 8.31 5.29 19.08
N SER A 15 7.52 5.39 20.15
CA SER A 15 6.12 5.83 20.12
C SER A 15 5.94 7.33 19.87
N GLU A 16 7.01 8.09 19.66
CA GLU A 16 7.00 9.56 19.72
C GLU A 16 7.52 10.25 18.45
N TYR A 17 7.75 9.52 17.35
CA TYR A 17 8.24 10.16 16.12
C TYR A 17 7.11 10.98 15.45
N PRO A 18 7.19 12.33 15.43
CA PRO A 18 6.13 13.16 14.86
C PRO A 18 6.06 12.99 13.34
N ASN A 19 4.84 13.03 12.78
CA ASN A 19 4.58 12.89 11.34
C ASN A 19 5.24 11.66 10.70
N PHE A 20 5.32 10.59 11.48
CA PHE A 20 6.06 9.39 11.10
C PHE A 20 5.58 8.76 9.79
N TYR A 21 4.27 8.58 9.63
CA TYR A 21 3.71 7.98 8.41
C TYR A 21 4.05 8.81 7.16
N ASP A 22 3.97 10.13 7.25
CA ASP A 22 4.34 11.04 6.14
C ASP A 22 5.82 10.89 5.79
N HIS A 23 6.69 10.72 6.79
CA HIS A 23 8.11 10.50 6.56
C HIS A 23 8.38 9.17 5.84
N VAL A 24 7.81 8.06 6.31
CA VAL A 24 7.96 6.74 5.64
C VAL A 24 7.36 6.76 4.24
N TYR A 25 6.22 7.43 4.07
CA TYR A 25 5.57 7.59 2.78
C TYR A 25 6.46 8.36 1.79
N SER A 26 7.10 9.45 2.22
CA SER A 26 8.04 10.21 1.41
C SER A 26 9.28 9.41 0.97
N LEU A 27 9.71 8.45 1.79
CA LEU A 27 10.84 7.56 1.52
C LEU A 27 10.48 6.37 0.62
N THR A 28 9.19 6.07 0.49
CA THR A 28 8.69 4.95 -0.32
C THR A 28 8.69 5.36 -1.79
N LYS A 29 9.86 5.24 -2.44
CA LYS A 29 10.09 5.63 -3.84
C LYS A 29 10.43 4.41 -4.71
N PRO A 30 10.18 4.44 -6.03
CA PRO A 30 10.51 3.33 -6.93
C PRO A 30 11.96 2.85 -6.82
N SER A 31 12.90 3.77 -6.60
CA SER A 31 14.34 3.47 -6.46
C SER A 31 14.64 2.44 -5.37
N VAL A 32 13.82 2.36 -4.31
CA VAL A 32 14.02 1.40 -3.22
C VAL A 32 13.84 -0.05 -3.69
N LEU A 33 13.02 -0.29 -4.72
CA LEU A 33 12.77 -1.63 -5.27
C LEU A 33 13.90 -2.14 -6.16
N TYR A 34 14.88 -1.31 -6.49
CA TYR A 34 16.07 -1.70 -7.28
C TYR A 34 17.29 -2.02 -6.40
N LEU A 35 17.16 -1.85 -5.08
CA LEU A 35 18.26 -2.07 -4.14
C LEU A 35 18.33 -3.55 -3.73
N ASP A 36 19.52 -4.04 -3.41
CA ASP A 36 19.73 -5.42 -2.96
C ASP A 36 18.92 -5.77 -1.70
N GLN A 37 18.63 -4.79 -0.85
CA GLN A 37 17.91 -4.98 0.42
C GLN A 37 16.40 -4.74 0.29
N LYS A 38 15.84 -4.66 -0.92
CA LYS A 38 14.41 -4.39 -1.16
C LYS A 38 13.47 -5.35 -0.42
N GLU A 39 13.83 -6.62 -0.30
CA GLU A 39 13.03 -7.62 0.43
C GLU A 39 12.88 -7.28 1.92
N LYS A 40 13.97 -6.81 2.53
CA LYS A 40 13.97 -6.33 3.91
C LYS A 40 13.12 -5.07 4.05
N PHE A 41 13.20 -4.15 3.08
CA PHE A 41 12.33 -2.98 3.07
C PHE A 41 10.85 -3.35 2.96
N ILE A 42 10.48 -4.22 2.01
CA ILE A 42 9.09 -4.64 1.78
C ILE A 42 8.53 -5.38 3.00
N SER A 43 9.30 -6.29 3.61
CA SER A 43 8.87 -7.03 4.81
C SER A 43 8.70 -6.12 6.03
N LEU A 44 9.62 -5.16 6.23
CA LEU A 44 9.48 -4.16 7.29
C LEU A 44 8.26 -3.26 7.05
N LEU A 45 8.02 -2.85 5.81
CA LEU A 45 6.87 -2.04 5.44
C LEU A 45 5.54 -2.79 5.65
N ASP A 46 5.46 -4.07 5.28
CA ASP A 46 4.25 -4.88 5.51
C ASP A 46 3.97 -5.08 7.01
N LYS A 47 5.02 -5.37 7.79
CA LYS A 47 4.92 -5.48 9.25
C LYS A 47 4.53 -4.15 9.90
N PHE A 48 5.06 -3.05 9.39
CA PHE A 48 4.74 -1.73 9.90
C PHE A 48 3.26 -1.38 9.63
N LEU A 49 2.80 -1.61 8.39
CA LEU A 49 1.43 -1.34 7.98
C LEU A 49 0.43 -2.44 8.41
N SER A 50 0.84 -3.42 9.21
CA SER A 50 -0.05 -4.48 9.72
C SER A 50 -0.88 -4.06 10.92
N SER A 51 -0.59 -2.91 11.55
CA SER A 51 -1.38 -2.40 12.66
C SER A 51 -2.81 -2.05 12.23
N THR A 52 -3.81 -2.48 12.99
CA THR A 52 -5.23 -2.23 12.70
C THR A 52 -5.68 -0.82 13.09
N HIS A 53 -4.90 -0.10 13.90
CA HIS A 53 -5.22 1.25 14.38
C HIS A 53 -4.74 2.38 13.45
N ILE A 54 -4.30 2.04 12.24
CA ILE A 54 -3.83 3.01 11.26
C ILE A 54 -5.03 3.71 10.61
N PRO A 55 -5.03 5.06 10.47
CA PRO A 55 -6.09 5.79 9.79
C PRO A 55 -6.25 5.38 8.31
N ASN A 56 -7.49 5.39 7.80
CA ASN A 56 -7.78 5.01 6.42
C ASN A 56 -7.01 5.83 5.37
N TYR A 57 -6.76 7.12 5.61
CA TYR A 57 -6.03 7.97 4.66
C TYR A 57 -4.56 7.54 4.51
N VAL A 58 -3.93 7.08 5.60
CA VAL A 58 -2.56 6.54 5.60
C VAL A 58 -2.52 5.28 4.75
N VAL A 59 -3.43 4.35 5.06
CA VAL A 59 -3.55 3.07 4.34
C VAL A 59 -3.77 3.31 2.85
N ALA A 60 -4.68 4.23 2.49
CA ALA A 60 -4.97 4.58 1.12
C ALA A 60 -3.75 5.18 0.40
N GLY A 61 -3.05 6.12 1.05
CA GLY A 61 -1.85 6.73 0.49
C GLY A 61 -0.76 5.70 0.19
N PHE A 62 -0.46 4.82 1.15
CA PHE A 62 0.51 3.74 0.93
C PHE A 62 0.06 2.77 -0.17
N ALA A 63 -1.20 2.33 -0.17
CA ALA A 63 -1.72 1.44 -1.20
C ALA A 63 -1.59 2.06 -2.60
N LYS A 64 -1.94 3.34 -2.76
CA LYS A 64 -1.86 4.06 -4.03
C LYS A 64 -0.42 4.29 -4.48
N ARG A 65 0.48 4.75 -3.58
CA ARG A 65 1.91 4.94 -3.89
C ARG A 65 2.59 3.64 -4.29
N LEU A 66 2.36 2.56 -3.54
CA LEU A 66 2.89 1.24 -3.90
C LEU A 66 2.33 0.74 -5.24
N SER A 67 1.06 1.02 -5.54
CA SER A 67 0.45 0.69 -6.84
C SER A 67 1.12 1.43 -8.00
N ARG A 68 1.43 2.72 -7.83
CA ARG A 68 2.21 3.51 -8.81
C ARG A 68 3.63 2.96 -8.98
N MET A 69 4.30 2.63 -7.88
CA MET A 69 5.66 2.05 -7.92
C MET A 69 5.72 0.73 -8.70
N LEU A 70 4.67 -0.10 -8.66
CA LEU A 70 4.64 -1.37 -9.39
C LEU A 70 4.78 -1.22 -10.91
N LEU A 71 4.36 -0.08 -11.48
CA LEU A 71 4.49 0.19 -12.92
C LEU A 71 5.96 0.33 -13.36
N LEU A 72 6.82 0.72 -12.43
CA LEU A 72 8.25 0.92 -12.65
C LEU A 72 9.10 -0.09 -11.86
N ALA A 73 8.49 -1.09 -11.23
CA ALA A 73 9.21 -2.04 -10.39
C ALA A 73 9.87 -3.14 -11.22
N PRO A 74 11.04 -3.66 -10.80
CA PRO A 74 11.56 -4.90 -11.36
C PRO A 74 10.64 -6.07 -11.02
N VAL A 75 10.60 -7.09 -11.89
CA VAL A 75 9.63 -8.20 -11.82
C VAL A 75 9.70 -8.96 -10.49
N ASP A 76 10.90 -9.13 -9.93
CA ASP A 76 11.11 -9.81 -8.66
C ASP A 76 10.53 -9.07 -7.44
N ALA A 77 10.33 -7.75 -7.55
CA ALA A 77 9.69 -6.94 -6.51
C ALA A 77 8.16 -6.82 -6.68
N GLN A 78 7.61 -7.10 -7.85
CA GLN A 78 6.19 -6.88 -8.13
C GLN A 78 5.27 -7.82 -7.33
N GLU A 79 5.58 -9.12 -7.27
CA GLU A 79 4.75 -10.08 -6.54
C GLU A 79 4.72 -9.83 -5.01
N PRO A 80 5.86 -9.56 -4.35
CA PRO A 80 5.88 -9.19 -2.93
C PRO A 80 5.08 -7.91 -2.64
N VAL A 81 5.25 -6.87 -3.46
CA VAL A 81 4.53 -5.59 -3.27
C VAL A 81 3.02 -5.75 -3.50
N LEU A 82 2.61 -6.51 -4.52
CA LEU A 82 1.19 -6.88 -4.70
C LEU A 82 0.64 -7.64 -3.50
N GLY A 83 1.44 -8.54 -2.90
CA GLY A 83 1.09 -9.23 -1.67
C GLY A 83 0.84 -8.29 -0.49
N LEU A 84 1.75 -7.33 -0.29
CA LEU A 84 1.62 -6.29 0.73
C LEU A 84 0.34 -5.48 0.54
N ILE A 85 0.09 -4.97 -0.68
CA ILE A 85 -1.11 -4.17 -0.98
C ILE A 85 -2.38 -4.99 -0.71
N ARG A 86 -2.42 -6.26 -1.14
CA ARG A 86 -3.55 -7.15 -0.87
C ARG A 86 -3.78 -7.31 0.63
N ASN A 87 -2.72 -7.60 1.40
CA ASN A 87 -2.85 -7.77 2.85
C ASN A 87 -3.37 -6.49 3.51
N LEU A 88 -2.85 -5.33 3.09
CA LEU A 88 -3.25 -4.03 3.56
C LEU A 88 -4.75 -3.77 3.33
N LEU A 89 -5.24 -3.98 2.12
CA LEU A 89 -6.66 -3.78 1.78
C LEU A 89 -7.58 -4.81 2.45
N THR A 90 -7.08 -6.03 2.72
CA THR A 90 -7.83 -7.07 3.42
C THR A 90 -8.01 -6.72 4.91
N ARG A 91 -7.01 -6.08 5.53
CA ARG A 91 -7.06 -5.62 6.93
C ARG A 91 -7.94 -4.38 7.12
N HIS A 92 -8.03 -3.51 6.10
CA HIS A 92 -8.74 -2.23 6.17
C HIS A 92 -9.87 -2.16 5.13
N PRO A 93 -11.04 -2.77 5.40
CA PRO A 93 -12.14 -2.85 4.43
C PRO A 93 -12.70 -1.47 4.03
N ASN A 94 -12.56 -0.44 4.87
CA ASN A 94 -12.99 0.93 4.55
C ASN A 94 -12.21 1.55 3.37
N VAL A 95 -11.05 0.98 3.02
CA VAL A 95 -10.21 1.43 1.90
C VAL A 95 -10.48 0.61 0.62
N SER A 96 -11.42 -0.34 0.68
CA SER A 96 -11.82 -1.14 -0.49
C SER A 96 -12.42 -0.30 -1.64
N CYS A 97 -12.87 0.92 -1.35
CA CYS A 97 -13.32 1.90 -2.35
C CYS A 97 -12.26 2.21 -3.42
N LEU A 98 -10.96 2.00 -3.12
CA LEU A 98 -9.90 2.16 -4.10
C LEU A 98 -9.91 1.10 -5.20
N ILE A 99 -10.49 -0.08 -4.92
CA ILE A 99 -10.68 -1.17 -5.89
C ILE A 99 -12.06 -1.07 -6.54
N HIS A 100 -13.10 -0.91 -5.73
CA HIS A 100 -14.49 -0.92 -6.20
C HIS A 100 -15.29 0.17 -5.48
N ARG A 101 -15.84 1.11 -6.25
CA ARG A 101 -16.76 2.14 -5.76
C ARG A 101 -18.18 1.70 -6.08
N ASP A 102 -19.03 1.62 -5.06
CA ASP A 102 -20.45 1.27 -5.24
C ASP A 102 -21.18 2.33 -6.08
N VAL A 103 -20.82 3.60 -5.89
CA VAL A 103 -21.30 4.73 -6.69
C VAL A 103 -20.09 5.32 -7.43
N PRO A 104 -19.84 4.91 -8.69
CA PRO A 104 -18.73 5.44 -9.47
C PRO A 104 -19.02 6.89 -9.91
N GLU A 105 -18.09 7.79 -9.59
CA GLU A 105 -18.12 9.18 -10.05
C GLU A 105 -17.39 9.30 -11.39
N THR A 106 -17.84 10.24 -12.23
CA THR A 106 -17.08 10.60 -13.44
C THR A 106 -15.99 11.59 -13.03
N LEU A 107 -14.74 11.15 -13.08
CA LEU A 107 -13.58 11.98 -12.76
C LEU A 107 -12.96 12.52 -14.05
N SER A 108 -12.66 13.82 -14.10
CA SER A 108 -11.91 14.42 -15.22
C SER A 108 -10.43 14.01 -15.22
N SER A 109 -9.87 13.77 -14.04
CA SER A 109 -8.49 13.31 -13.83
C SER A 109 -8.37 12.56 -12.50
N ASP A 110 -7.29 11.80 -12.31
CA ASP A 110 -6.96 11.19 -11.02
C ASP A 110 -6.69 12.29 -9.97
N PRO A 111 -7.44 12.37 -8.86
CA PRO A 111 -7.24 13.39 -7.84
C PRO A 111 -6.00 13.15 -6.95
N TYR A 112 -5.38 11.98 -7.03
CA TYR A 112 -4.19 11.66 -6.25
C TYR A 112 -2.95 12.46 -6.69
N ASP A 113 -2.29 13.12 -5.73
CA ASP A 113 -1.02 13.81 -5.93
C ASP A 113 0.16 12.95 -5.43
N GLU A 114 1.00 12.51 -6.37
CA GLU A 114 2.18 11.70 -6.09
C GLU A 114 3.33 12.51 -5.46
N ASN A 115 3.38 13.83 -5.68
CA ASN A 115 4.44 14.69 -5.17
C ASN A 115 4.15 15.24 -3.77
N GLU A 116 2.89 15.19 -3.31
CA GLU A 116 2.49 15.63 -1.98
C GLU A 116 3.07 14.68 -0.90
N PRO A 117 3.94 15.17 0.01
CA PRO A 117 4.54 14.34 1.06
C PRO A 117 3.58 14.01 2.21
N SER A 118 2.51 14.79 2.43
CA SER A 118 1.55 14.51 3.50
C SER A 118 0.46 13.55 3.03
N LEU A 119 0.32 12.42 3.73
CA LEU A 119 -0.72 11.43 3.46
C LEU A 119 -2.12 12.03 3.59
N SER A 120 -2.28 13.01 4.48
CA SER A 120 -3.56 13.69 4.69
C SER A 120 -4.00 14.55 3.49
N LYS A 121 -3.06 14.97 2.63
CA LYS A 121 -3.30 15.89 1.51
C LYS A 121 -3.14 15.26 0.13
N CYS A 122 -2.55 14.06 0.03
CA CYS A 122 -2.33 13.39 -1.25
C CYS A 122 -3.60 12.91 -1.97
N ASN A 123 -4.78 13.04 -1.37
CA ASN A 123 -6.09 12.69 -1.96
C ASN A 123 -6.24 11.24 -2.45
N ALA A 124 -5.48 10.29 -1.87
CA ALA A 124 -5.51 8.89 -2.29
C ALA A 124 -6.90 8.23 -2.14
N LEU A 125 -7.67 8.57 -1.09
CA LEU A 125 -9.02 8.03 -0.86
C LEU A 125 -10.04 8.41 -1.95
N SER A 126 -9.79 9.50 -2.67
CA SER A 126 -10.65 9.97 -3.77
C SER A 126 -10.25 9.35 -5.12
N SER A 127 -9.15 8.60 -5.16
CA SER A 127 -8.61 7.93 -6.35
C SER A 127 -9.02 6.45 -6.42
N SER A 128 -8.56 5.71 -7.43
CA SER A 128 -8.60 4.25 -7.54
C SER A 128 -7.22 3.63 -7.88
N LEU A 129 -7.08 2.32 -7.76
CA LEU A 129 -5.84 1.56 -8.03
C LEU A 129 -5.79 0.99 -9.45
N TRP A 130 -5.92 1.84 -10.47
CA TRP A 130 -5.91 1.42 -11.89
C TRP A 130 -4.61 0.73 -12.32
N GLU A 131 -3.52 0.99 -11.61
CA GLU A 131 -2.20 0.41 -11.88
C GLU A 131 -2.23 -1.11 -11.67
N ILE A 132 -2.91 -1.58 -10.62
CA ILE A 132 -3.05 -3.03 -10.35
C ILE A 132 -3.89 -3.68 -11.44
N LYS A 133 -4.95 -3.01 -11.91
CA LYS A 133 -5.78 -3.51 -13.01
C LYS A 133 -4.96 -3.68 -14.30
N SER A 134 -4.03 -2.76 -14.56
CA SER A 134 -3.13 -2.83 -15.71
C SER A 134 -2.16 -4.01 -15.63
N LEU A 135 -1.66 -4.32 -14.42
CA LEU A 135 -0.75 -5.46 -14.17
C LEU A 135 -1.41 -6.84 -14.35
N GLN A 136 -2.73 -6.93 -14.45
CA GLN A 136 -3.41 -8.20 -14.76
C GLN A 136 -3.06 -8.73 -16.16
N LYS A 137 -2.61 -7.86 -17.07
CA LYS A 137 -2.15 -8.22 -18.42
C LYS A 137 -0.61 -8.23 -18.53
N HIS A 138 0.07 -8.59 -17.44
CA HIS A 138 1.53 -8.67 -17.41
C HIS A 138 2.05 -9.92 -18.13
N TRP A 139 3.24 -9.85 -18.75
CA TRP A 139 3.86 -10.97 -19.46
C TRP A 139 4.25 -12.12 -18.52
N HIS A 140 4.71 -11.76 -17.31
CA HIS A 140 5.02 -12.73 -16.26
C HIS A 140 3.72 -13.20 -15.58
N GLN A 141 3.37 -14.47 -15.79
CA GLN A 141 2.07 -15.02 -15.39
C GLN A 141 1.80 -14.94 -13.88
N ASN A 142 2.83 -15.09 -13.05
CA ASN A 142 2.64 -15.05 -11.60
C ASN A 142 2.27 -13.64 -11.12
N VAL A 143 2.83 -12.59 -11.74
CA VAL A 143 2.45 -11.20 -11.48
C VAL A 143 1.00 -10.96 -11.89
N ALA A 144 0.61 -11.40 -13.09
CA ALA A 144 -0.76 -11.28 -13.57
C ALA A 144 -1.78 -11.99 -12.65
N LYS A 145 -1.47 -13.23 -12.25
CA LYS A 145 -2.27 -14.00 -11.28
C LYS A 145 -2.35 -13.29 -9.94
N ARG A 146 -1.23 -12.76 -9.44
CA ARG A 146 -1.18 -12.06 -8.15
C ARG A 146 -2.00 -10.78 -8.19
N ALA A 147 -1.97 -10.01 -9.27
CA ALA A 147 -2.75 -8.78 -9.47
C ALA A 147 -4.26 -9.02 -9.60
N SER A 148 -4.69 -10.24 -9.90
CA SER A 148 -6.11 -10.59 -10.09
C SER A 148 -6.96 -10.50 -8.80
N PHE A 149 -6.36 -10.23 -7.64
CA PHE A 149 -7.10 -10.10 -6.38
C PHE A 149 -8.12 -8.96 -6.38
N VAL A 150 -7.91 -7.92 -7.18
CA VAL A 150 -8.80 -6.74 -7.27
C VAL A 150 -10.12 -7.03 -7.98
N ASP A 151 -10.25 -8.14 -8.68
CA ASP A 151 -11.50 -8.51 -9.39
C ASP A 151 -12.54 -9.14 -8.48
N LYS A 152 -12.14 -9.51 -7.26
CA LYS A 152 -13.01 -10.17 -6.28
C LYS A 152 -13.21 -9.24 -5.09
N LYS A 153 -14.39 -9.30 -4.49
CA LYS A 153 -14.60 -8.67 -3.17
C LYS A 153 -13.61 -9.30 -2.19
N LEU A 154 -12.81 -8.44 -1.55
CA LEU A 154 -11.85 -8.90 -0.55
C LEU A 154 -12.61 -9.53 0.62
N GLN A 155 -12.24 -10.77 0.97
CA GLN A 155 -12.80 -11.45 2.13
C GLN A 155 -12.39 -10.69 3.40
N GLN A 156 -13.36 -10.30 4.20
CA GLN A 156 -13.07 -9.66 5.49
C GLN A 156 -12.43 -10.69 6.42
N VAL A 157 -11.27 -10.37 7.00
CA VAL A 157 -10.74 -11.12 8.13
C VAL A 157 -11.67 -10.84 9.31
N ARG A 158 -12.57 -11.77 9.61
CA ARG A 158 -13.28 -11.76 10.89
C ARG A 158 -12.27 -12.15 11.95
N PHE A 159 -11.82 -11.17 12.75
CA PHE A 159 -11.17 -11.50 14.01
C PHE A 159 -12.22 -12.20 14.88
N PRO A 160 -11.99 -13.44 15.35
CA PRO A 160 -12.89 -14.03 16.33
C PRO A 160 -12.91 -13.09 17.55
N PHE A 161 -14.10 -12.66 17.95
CA PHE A 161 -14.29 -11.94 19.20
C PHE A 161 -13.62 -12.76 20.29
N GLN A 162 -12.50 -12.28 20.84
CA GLN A 162 -12.02 -12.79 22.11
C GLN A 162 -13.12 -12.46 23.11
N ALA A 163 -13.75 -13.50 23.63
CA ALA A 163 -14.72 -13.42 24.69
C ALA A 163 -14.08 -12.65 25.84
N ILE A 164 -14.60 -11.45 26.12
CA ILE A 164 -14.37 -10.77 27.39
C ILE A 164 -15.28 -11.50 28.38
N GLN A 165 -14.67 -12.35 29.22
CA GLN A 165 -15.18 -12.72 30.54
C GLN A 165 -14.10 -12.38 31.56
#